data_AF-A0A8T6UG55-F1
#
_entry.id   AF-A0A8T6UG55-F1
#
_cell.length_a   1.000
_cell.length_b   1.000
_cell.length_c   1.000
_cell.angle_alpha   90.00
_cell.angle_beta   90.00
_cell.angle_gamma   90.00
#
_symmetry.space_group_name_H-M   'P 1'
#
loop_
_entity.id
_entity.type
_entity.pdbx_description
1 polymer ?
#
loop_
_entity_poly.entity_id
_entity_poly.type
_entity_poly.pdbx_seq_one_letter_code
_entity_poly.pdbx_strand_id
1 'polypeptide(L)'
;MYQCVVAGTSNSGEPTWDTTPGQDTTDNTVVWTEAGRGLVTLDAANVSWTSSTITARYAIIYKDTGTASTSPLIGFIDFGQDESTTNGTFQVTFDDDGIFQFFAGYGGT
;
A
#
# COMPACT_ATOMS: atom_id res chain seq x y z
N MET A 1 -13.41 3.84 -7.34
CA MET A 1 -13.45 5.24 -6.82
C MET A 1 -13.76 6.10 -8.02
N TYR A 2 -14.57 7.16 -7.91
CA TYR A 2 -14.78 8.07 -9.05
C TYR A 2 -14.19 9.43 -8.76
N GLN A 3 -13.45 9.97 -9.72
CA GLN A 3 -12.92 11.33 -9.69
C GLN A 3 -13.65 12.16 -10.74
N CYS A 4 -14.17 13.31 -10.35
CA CYS A 4 -14.71 14.27 -11.31
C CYS A 4 -13.54 14.85 -12.11
N VAL A 5 -13.55 14.64 -13.44
CA VAL A 5 -12.50 15.13 -14.35
C VAL A 5 -12.99 16.29 -15.21
N VAL A 6 -14.31 16.41 -15.41
CA VAL A 6 -14.94 17.61 -15.98
C VAL A 6 -16.07 18.02 -15.06
N ALA A 7 -15.98 19.23 -14.49
CA ALA A 7 -17.02 19.76 -13.62
C ALA A 7 -18.31 20.05 -14.41
N GLY A 8 -19.45 19.78 -13.79
CA GLY A 8 -20.75 20.02 -14.41
C GLY A 8 -21.91 19.67 -13.48
N THR A 9 -23.08 19.47 -14.08
CA THR A 9 -24.31 19.04 -13.40
C THR A 9 -24.64 17.62 -13.81
N SER A 10 -24.89 16.75 -12.83
CA SER A 10 -25.37 15.37 -13.02
C SER A 10 -26.75 15.34 -13.67
N ASN A 11 -27.13 14.19 -14.23
CA ASN A 11 -28.48 13.98 -14.72
C ASN A 11 -29.47 13.76 -13.54
N SER A 12 -30.77 13.69 -13.85
CA SER A 12 -31.82 13.42 -12.87
C SER A 12 -31.93 11.95 -12.46
N GLY A 13 -31.24 11.04 -13.15
CA GLY A 13 -31.17 9.61 -12.86
C GLY A 13 -29.72 9.13 -12.83
N GLU A 14 -29.48 8.06 -12.09
CA GLU A 14 -28.14 7.48 -11.97
C GLU A 14 -27.62 6.97 -13.32
N PRO A 15 -26.38 7.30 -13.73
CA PRO A 15 -25.78 6.78 -14.95
C PRO A 15 -25.41 5.30 -14.80
N THR A 16 -25.21 4.60 -15.91
CA THR A 16 -24.49 3.32 -15.89
C THR A 16 -23.01 3.61 -15.69
N TRP A 17 -22.50 3.32 -14.50
CA TRP A 17 -21.10 3.53 -14.17
C TRP A 17 -20.18 2.55 -14.90
N ASP A 18 -19.16 3.08 -15.58
CA ASP A 18 -18.05 2.27 -16.08
C ASP A 18 -17.19 1.81 -14.91
N THR A 19 -16.95 0.50 -14.83
CA THR A 19 -16.23 -0.14 -13.72
C THR A 19 -14.77 -0.47 -14.07
N THR A 20 -14.34 -0.10 -15.28
CA THR A 20 -12.98 -0.30 -15.74
C THR A 20 -12.13 0.91 -15.35
N PRO A 21 -11.05 0.74 -14.57
CA PRO A 21 -10.16 1.85 -14.22
C PRO A 21 -9.68 2.61 -15.44
N GLY A 22 -9.80 3.94 -15.39
CA GLY A 22 -9.44 4.87 -16.45
C GLY A 22 -10.53 5.17 -17.46
N GLN A 23 -11.68 4.51 -17.39
CA GLN A 23 -12.81 4.82 -18.26
C GLN A 23 -13.70 5.91 -17.67
N ASP A 24 -14.31 6.68 -18.57
CA ASP A 24 -15.16 7.82 -18.24
C ASP A 24 -16.63 7.43 -18.28
N THR A 25 -17.36 7.84 -17.24
CA THR A 25 -18.83 7.89 -17.21
C THR A 25 -19.27 9.33 -17.39
N THR A 26 -19.93 9.62 -18.51
CA THR A 26 -20.59 10.92 -18.72
C THR A 26 -21.95 10.90 -18.05
N ASP A 27 -22.15 11.77 -17.07
CA ASP A 27 -23.43 11.98 -16.38
C ASP A 27 -23.93 13.40 -16.67
N ASN A 28 -24.65 13.55 -17.79
CA ASN A 28 -25.02 14.84 -18.36
C ASN A 28 -23.78 15.72 -18.68
N THR A 29 -23.50 16.77 -17.89
CA THR A 29 -22.38 17.70 -18.16
C THR A 29 -21.17 17.46 -17.25
N VAL A 30 -21.32 16.64 -16.20
CA VAL A 30 -20.20 16.20 -15.38
C VAL A 30 -19.63 14.90 -15.96
N VAL A 31 -18.29 14.78 -15.97
CA VAL A 31 -17.60 13.55 -16.37
C VAL A 31 -16.82 13.02 -15.20
N TRP A 32 -17.00 11.74 -14.92
CA TRP A 32 -16.33 11.01 -13.86
C TRP A 32 -15.45 9.92 -14.46
N THR A 33 -14.20 9.84 -14.03
CA THR A 33 -13.31 8.72 -14.37
C THR A 33 -13.31 7.70 -13.24
N GLU A 34 -13.39 6.40 -13.56
CA GLU A 34 -13.13 5.34 -12.59
C GLU A 34 -11.63 5.39 -12.22
N ALA A 35 -11.32 5.89 -11.04
CA ALA A 35 -9.97 6.11 -10.55
C ALA A 35 -9.35 4.84 -9.92
N GLY A 36 -10.06 3.72 -9.90
CA GLY A 36 -9.62 2.47 -9.29
C GLY A 36 -9.76 2.47 -7.77
N ARG A 37 -8.68 2.11 -7.09
CA ARG A 37 -8.65 1.82 -5.65
C ARG A 37 -8.25 3.06 -4.86
N GLY A 38 -9.10 3.51 -3.94
CA GLY A 38 -8.85 4.73 -3.17
C GLY A 38 -7.63 4.65 -2.25
N LEU A 39 -7.32 3.49 -1.66
CA LEU A 39 -6.20 3.31 -0.73
C LEU A 39 -5.48 2.00 -1.04
N VAL A 40 -4.15 2.07 -1.10
CA VAL A 40 -3.28 0.90 -1.17
C VAL A 40 -2.48 0.84 0.12
N THR A 41 -2.62 -0.28 0.81
CA THR A 41 -1.86 -0.60 2.02
C THR A 41 -0.84 -1.67 1.70
N LEU A 42 0.42 -1.43 2.08
CA LEU A 42 1.44 -2.46 2.18
C LEU A 42 1.38 -3.04 3.58
N ASP A 43 1.12 -4.34 3.67
CA ASP A 43 0.98 -5.08 4.91
C ASP A 43 1.93 -6.30 4.90
N ALA A 44 2.33 -6.74 6.08
CA ALA A 44 3.05 -7.99 6.30
C ALA A 44 2.69 -8.58 7.66
N ALA A 45 2.73 -9.90 7.74
CA ALA A 45 2.59 -10.59 9.02
C ALA A 45 3.74 -10.24 9.97
N ASN A 46 3.43 -10.16 11.26
CA ASN A 46 4.42 -10.05 12.33
C ASN A 46 5.45 -11.17 12.23
N VAL A 47 6.71 -10.84 12.49
CA VAL A 47 7.82 -11.80 12.37
C VAL A 47 8.44 -12.04 13.74
N SER A 48 8.73 -13.31 14.02
CA SER A 48 9.31 -13.76 15.29
C SER A 48 10.45 -14.73 15.03
N TRP A 49 11.62 -14.43 15.57
CA TRP A 49 12.79 -15.30 15.54
C TRP A 49 13.08 -15.77 16.98
N THR A 50 12.67 -16.99 17.26
CA THR A 50 13.01 -17.67 18.52
C THR A 50 14.50 -18.02 18.53
N SER A 51 15.17 -17.82 19.67
CA SER A 51 16.63 -18.05 19.82
C SER A 51 17.53 -17.11 19.02
N SER A 52 17.07 -15.90 18.76
CA SER A 52 17.87 -14.82 18.17
C SER A 52 19.04 -14.43 19.09
N THR A 53 20.20 -14.22 18.47
CA THR A 53 21.40 -13.61 19.09
C THR A 53 21.94 -12.56 18.14
N ILE A 54 21.47 -11.33 18.29
CA ILE A 54 21.79 -10.22 17.38
C ILE A 54 21.97 -8.91 18.15
N THR A 55 22.57 -7.94 17.47
CA THR A 55 22.42 -6.52 17.77
C THR A 55 22.00 -5.86 16.46
N ALA A 56 20.85 -5.20 16.44
CA ALA A 56 20.26 -4.62 15.24
C ALA A 56 19.67 -3.24 15.55
N ARG A 57 19.94 -2.27 14.68
CA ARG A 57 19.32 -0.94 14.72
C ARG A 57 18.18 -0.76 13.73
N TYR A 58 18.18 -1.57 12.68
CA TYR A 58 17.21 -1.48 11.60
C TYR A 58 16.64 -2.86 11.25
N ALA A 59 15.38 -2.89 10.83
CA ALA A 59 14.78 -4.03 10.13
C ALA A 59 14.51 -3.65 8.67
N ILE A 60 14.96 -4.47 7.73
CA ILE A 60 14.74 -4.26 6.30
C ILE A 60 13.47 -4.97 5.85
N ILE A 61 12.63 -4.26 5.12
CA ILE A 61 11.39 -4.77 4.53
C ILE A 61 11.59 -4.83 3.02
N TYR A 62 11.46 -6.02 2.45
CA TYR A 62 11.66 -6.27 1.03
C TYR A 62 10.65 -7.31 0.53
N LYS A 63 10.38 -7.30 -0.78
CA LYS A 63 9.59 -8.37 -1.40
C LYS A 63 10.51 -9.55 -1.67
N ASP A 64 10.38 -10.61 -0.89
CA ASP A 64 11.12 -11.84 -1.17
C ASP A 64 10.64 -12.48 -2.48
N THR A 65 11.59 -12.80 -3.34
CA THR A 65 11.40 -13.50 -4.63
C THR A 65 12.11 -14.86 -4.65
N GLY A 66 12.70 -15.28 -3.53
CA GLY A 66 13.50 -16.50 -3.42
C GLY A 66 14.95 -16.36 -3.88
N THR A 67 15.31 -15.25 -4.54
CA THR A 67 16.69 -14.90 -4.90
C THR A 67 16.99 -13.47 -4.45
N ALA A 68 18.11 -13.29 -3.74
CA ALA A 68 18.45 -12.00 -3.13
C ALA A 68 18.60 -10.87 -4.17
N SER A 69 19.22 -11.15 -5.33
CA SER A 69 19.43 -10.16 -6.39
C SER A 69 18.15 -9.70 -7.10
N THR A 70 17.04 -10.42 -6.93
CA THR A 70 15.75 -10.11 -7.54
C THR A 70 14.71 -9.64 -6.53
N SER A 71 15.08 -9.53 -5.25
CA SER A 71 14.18 -9.14 -4.17
C SER A 71 14.24 -7.64 -3.93
N PRO A 72 13.24 -6.85 -4.39
CA PRO A 72 13.31 -5.40 -4.30
C PRO A 72 13.09 -4.91 -2.87
N LEU A 73 13.83 -3.86 -2.50
CA LEU A 73 13.65 -3.13 -1.24
C LEU A 73 12.33 -2.37 -1.27
N ILE A 74 11.60 -2.43 -0.14
CA ILE A 74 10.37 -1.64 0.09
C ILE A 74 10.67 -0.51 1.07
N GLY A 75 11.37 -0.80 2.17
CA GLY A 75 11.71 0.18 3.19
C GLY A 75 12.48 -0.43 4.35
N PHE A 76 12.59 0.33 5.44
CA PHE A 76 13.18 -0.15 6.69
C PHE A 76 12.52 0.53 7.89
N ILE A 77 12.59 -0.14 9.03
CA ILE A 77 12.27 0.42 10.34
C ILE A 77 13.58 0.83 11.01
N ASP A 78 13.65 2.07 11.50
CA ASP A 78 14.71 2.52 12.42
C ASP A 78 14.20 2.40 13.86
N PHE A 79 14.88 1.61 14.68
CA PHE A 79 14.53 1.45 16.08
C PHE A 79 14.96 2.66 16.94
N GLY A 80 15.74 3.59 16.37
CA GLY A 80 16.29 4.76 17.05
C GLY A 80 17.52 4.46 17.93
N GLN A 81 17.74 3.19 18.26
CA GLN A 81 18.84 2.68 19.06
C GLN A 81 19.16 1.23 18.67
N ASP A 82 20.23 0.68 19.22
CA ASP A 82 20.58 -0.73 19.04
C ASP A 82 19.69 -1.62 19.92
N GLU A 83 18.92 -2.50 19.29
CA GLU A 83 18.17 -3.55 19.95
C GLU A 83 18.98 -4.84 19.96
N SER A 84 18.98 -5.58 21.07
CA SER A 84 19.78 -6.79 21.20
C SER A 84 19.04 -7.94 21.87
N THR A 85 19.38 -9.15 21.44
CA THR A 85 18.92 -10.40 22.04
C THR A 85 20.09 -11.36 22.19
N THR A 86 20.01 -12.28 23.15
CA THR A 86 20.99 -13.36 23.31
C THR A 86 20.25 -14.64 23.66
N ASN A 87 20.21 -15.57 22.71
CA ASN A 87 19.34 -16.76 22.74
C ASN A 87 17.89 -16.43 23.18
N GLY A 88 17.40 -15.26 22.77
CA GLY A 88 16.09 -14.73 23.15
C GLY A 88 15.18 -14.61 21.94
N THR A 89 13.92 -14.26 22.15
CA THR A 89 13.02 -13.98 21.03
C THR A 89 13.20 -12.54 20.57
N PHE A 90 13.49 -12.35 19.27
CA PHE A 90 13.37 -11.03 18.62
C PHE A 90 12.09 -11.01 17.80
N GLN A 91 11.28 -9.96 17.91
CA GLN A 91 10.03 -9.83 17.18
C GLN A 91 9.89 -8.44 16.57
N VAL A 92 9.32 -8.38 15.37
CA VAL A 92 8.84 -7.15 14.77
C VAL A 92 7.33 -7.29 14.63
N THR A 93 6.60 -6.39 15.29
CA THR A 93 5.14 -6.30 15.21
C THR A 93 4.80 -5.09 14.37
N PHE A 94 4.10 -5.31 13.27
CA PHE A 94 3.53 -4.26 12.44
C PHE A 94 2.18 -3.84 13.02
N ASP A 95 1.77 -2.61 12.72
CA ASP A 95 0.45 -2.10 13.07
C ASP A 95 -0.63 -2.83 12.26
N ASP A 96 -1.83 -2.98 12.82
CA ASP A 96 -2.97 -3.61 12.13
C ASP A 96 -3.43 -2.79 10.91
N ASP A 97 -3.14 -1.49 10.89
CA ASP A 97 -3.35 -0.62 9.73
C ASP A 97 -2.27 -0.81 8.63
N GLY A 98 -1.27 -1.66 8.87
CA GLY A 98 -0.20 -2.00 7.95
C GLY A 98 1.06 -1.14 8.10
N ILE A 99 1.93 -1.22 7.10
CA ILE A 99 3.29 -0.65 7.14
C ILE A 99 3.33 0.73 6.46
N PHE A 100 2.69 0.85 5.30
CA PHE A 100 2.67 2.06 4.51
C PHE A 100 1.36 2.14 3.73
N GLN A 101 0.78 3.32 3.68
CA GLN A 101 -0.46 3.57 2.96
C GLN A 101 -0.29 4.72 1.98
N PHE A 102 -0.85 4.57 0.79
CA PHE A 102 -0.89 5.62 -0.22
C PHE A 102 -2.17 5.56 -1.05
N PHE A 103 -2.61 6.72 -1.52
CA PHE A 103 -3.72 6.83 -2.45
C PHE A 103 -3.20 6.53 -3.86
N ALA A 104 -3.86 5.63 -4.57
CA ALA A 104 -3.49 5.26 -5.94
C ALA A 104 -4.65 5.52 -6.88
N GLY A 105 -4.59 6.60 -7.65
CA GLY A 105 -5.48 6.81 -8.79
C GLY A 105 -5.03 6.02 -10.01
N TYR A 106 -5.92 5.86 -10.99
CA TYR A 106 -5.53 5.43 -12.33
C TYR A 106 -4.61 6.48 -12.96
N GLY A 107 -3.38 6.09 -13.29
CA GLY A 107 -2.34 7.00 -13.80
C GLY A 107 -2.38 7.27 -15.31
N GLY A 108 -3.21 6.55 -16.07
CA GLY A 108 -3.18 6.57 -17.54
C GLY A 108 -1.85 6.08 -18.13
N THR A 109 -1.86 5.83 -19.43
CA THR A 109 -0.65 5.80 -20.28
C THR A 109 -0.81 6.85 -21.35
#